data_AF-A0A9E3T4B7-F1
#
_entry.id   AF-A0A9E3T4B7-F1
#
_cell.length_a   1.000
_cell.length_b   1.000
_cell.length_c   1.000
_cell.angle_alpha   90.00
_cell.angle_beta   90.00
_cell.angle_gamma   90.00
#
_symmetry.space_group_name_H-M   'P 1'
#
loop_
_entity.id
_entity.type
_entity.pdbx_description
1 polymer ?
#
loop_
_entity_poly.entity_id
_entity_poly.type
_entity_poly.pdbx_seq_one_letter_code
_entity_poly.pdbx_strand_id
1 'polypeptide(L)' 'GIYKAFFRCDLRSLERSQAQIDNQSTSYIETGEVRFFAETDLPDDLSIGRVTLAEIQRFFEHLRQPDLPTDFD' A
#
# COMPACT_ATOMS: atom_id res chain seq x y z
N GLY A 1 7.00 -20.43 -7.59
CA GLY A 1 7.10 -18.97 -7.68
C GLY A 1 6.12 -18.35 -6.70
N ILE A 2 6.32 -17.10 -6.34
CA ILE A 2 5.35 -16.29 -5.59
C ILE A 2 4.70 -15.36 -6.61
N TYR A 3 3.38 -15.32 -6.66
CA TYR A 3 2.64 -14.33 -7.45
C TYR A 3 2.21 -13.18 -6.54
N LYS A 4 2.29 -11.94 -7.04
CA LYS A 4 1.81 -10.75 -6.34
C LYS A 4 0.53 -10.25 -7.02
N ALA A 5 -0.50 -9.98 -6.23
CA ALA A 5 -1.72 -9.33 -6.69
C ALA A 5 -1.88 -7.99 -5.97
N PHE A 6 -2.07 -6.91 -6.73
CA PHE A 6 -2.21 -5.56 -6.20
C PHE A 6 -3.64 -5.06 -6.45
N PHE A 7 -4.28 -4.50 -5.42
CA PHE A 7 -5.66 -4.03 -5.48
C PHE A 7 -5.72 -2.55 -5.11
N ARG A 8 -6.33 -1.74 -5.98
CA ARG A 8 -6.68 -0.36 -5.65
C ARG A 8 -7.92 -0.37 -4.75
N CYS A 9 -7.81 0.26 -3.58
CA CYS A 9 -8.88 0.37 -2.61
C CYS A 9 -9.14 1.84 -2.29
N ASP A 10 -10.41 2.18 -2.06
CA ASP A 10 -10.78 3.49 -1.51
C ASP A 10 -10.86 3.41 0.01
N LEU A 11 -10.12 4.28 0.69
CA LEU A 11 -10.20 4.41 2.13
C LEU A 11 -11.55 5.01 2.51
N ARG A 12 -12.38 4.27 3.26
CA ARG A 12 -13.75 4.67 3.61
C ARG A 12 -13.83 5.58 4.84
N SER A 13 -12.83 5.55 5.71
CA SER A 13 -12.72 6.41 6.88
C SER A 13 -11.26 6.64 7.23
N LEU A 14 -10.95 7.84 7.71
CA LEU A 14 -9.65 8.17 8.31
C LEU A 14 -9.59 7.77 9.80
N GLU A 15 -10.75 7.49 10.40
CA GLU A 15 -10.83 6.99 11.76
C GLU A 15 -10.40 5.52 11.78
N ARG A 16 -9.59 5.15 12.77
CA ARG A 16 -9.40 3.74 13.08
C ARG A 16 -10.73 3.16 13.53
N SER A 17 -11.08 2.01 13.01
CA SER A 17 -12.26 1.29 13.51
C SER A 17 -12.10 0.98 15.00
N GLN A 18 -13.22 0.89 15.73
CA GLN A 18 -13.20 0.52 17.15
C GLN A 18 -12.43 -0.79 17.38
N ALA A 19 -12.56 -1.77 16.47
CA ALA A 19 -11.80 -3.01 16.50
C ALA A 19 -10.26 -2.80 16.40
N GLN A 20 -9.78 -1.80 15.66
CA GLN A 20 -8.34 -1.46 15.58
C GLN A 20 -7.83 -0.70 16.81
N ILE A 21 -8.72 0.01 17.51
CA ILE A 21 -8.43 0.69 18.78
C ILE A 21 -8.36 -0.37 19.88
N ASP A 22 -9.35 -1.27 19.96
CA ASP A 22 -9.41 -2.33 20.97
C ASP A 22 -8.24 -3.31 20.82
N ASN A 23 -7.78 -3.55 19.60
CA ASN A 23 -6.59 -4.38 19.32
C ASN A 23 -5.25 -3.64 19.55
N GLN A 24 -5.25 -2.41 20.09
CA GLN A 24 -4.02 -1.70 20.50
C GLN A 24 -3.24 -2.41 21.59
N SER A 25 -3.90 -3.18 22.46
CA SER A 25 -3.21 -3.94 23.50
C SER A 25 -2.49 -5.20 23.00
N THR A 26 -2.75 -5.66 21.77
CA THR A 26 -2.33 -6.99 21.32
C THR A 26 -1.57 -7.09 20.00
N SER A 27 -1.52 -6.10 19.09
CA SER A 27 -0.82 -6.35 17.81
C SER A 27 -0.24 -5.15 17.01
N TYR A 28 0.32 -4.12 17.65
CA TYR A 28 1.15 -3.12 16.94
C TYR A 28 2.65 -3.50 16.90
N ILE A 29 3.01 -4.78 17.11
CA ILE A 29 4.42 -5.23 17.08
C ILE A 29 4.94 -5.35 15.64
N GLU A 30 4.08 -5.65 14.67
CA GLU A 30 4.51 -5.94 13.29
C GLU A 30 4.77 -4.68 12.44
N THR A 31 4.07 -3.58 12.71
CA THR A 31 4.15 -2.34 11.92
C THR A 31 4.44 -1.15 12.83
N GLY A 32 5.67 -0.62 12.75
CA GLY A 32 6.13 0.48 13.61
C GLY A 32 5.58 1.86 13.21
N GLU A 33 5.29 2.08 11.93
CA GLU A 33 4.81 3.37 11.41
C GLU A 33 3.84 3.16 10.22
N VAL A 34 2.90 4.09 10.06
CA VAL A 34 2.04 4.20 8.88
C VAL A 34 1.94 5.66 8.46
N ARG A 35 2.17 5.94 7.17
CA ARG A 35 2.05 7.29 6.59
C ARG A 35 1.72 7.23 5.11
N PHE A 36 1.33 8.38 4.56
CA PHE A 36 1.21 8.61 3.12
C PHE A 36 2.54 9.14 2.56
N PHE A 37 2.85 8.79 1.31
CA PHE A 37 4.01 9.26 0.57
C PHE A 37 3.56 9.84 -0.77
N ALA A 38 4.20 10.92 -1.20
CA ALA A 38 4.01 11.46 -2.54
C ALA A 38 4.82 10.64 -3.55
N GLU A 39 4.38 10.60 -4.81
CA GLU A 39 5.11 9.90 -5.89
C GLU A 39 6.55 10.38 -6.06
N THR A 40 6.83 11.65 -5.74
CA THR A 40 8.15 12.28 -5.83
C THR A 40 8.96 12.23 -4.53
N ASP A 41 8.40 11.66 -3.46
CA ASP A 41 9.01 11.62 -2.12
C ASP A 41 8.82 10.21 -1.52
N LEU A 42 9.25 9.21 -2.29
CA LEU A 42 9.27 7.81 -1.86
C LEU A 42 10.55 7.53 -1.06
N PRO A 43 10.49 6.68 -0.04
CA PRO A 43 11.66 6.33 0.75
C PRO A 43 12.66 5.50 -0.08
N ASP A 44 13.95 5.73 0.13
CA ASP A 44 15.03 5.03 -0.58
C ASP A 44 15.17 3.56 -0.14
N ASP A 45 14.66 3.20 1.04
CA ASP A 45 14.80 1.89 1.68
C ASP A 45 13.60 0.95 1.47
N LEU A 46 13.03 0.96 0.26
CA LEU A 46 11.92 0.08 -0.10
C LEU A 46 12.22 -1.40 0.17
N SER A 47 11.23 -2.11 0.71
CA SER A 47 11.28 -3.55 0.86
C SER A 47 11.06 -4.24 -0.50
N ILE A 48 12.14 -4.35 -1.30
CA ILE A 48 12.11 -4.81 -2.70
C ILE A 48 11.45 -6.20 -2.88
N GLY A 49 11.57 -7.09 -1.89
CA GLY A 49 10.90 -8.40 -1.91
C GLY A 49 9.36 -8.32 -1.88
N ARG A 50 8.81 -7.21 -1.36
CA ARG A 50 7.36 -6.95 -1.29
C ARG A 50 6.90 -6.07 -2.43
N VAL A 51 7.60 -4.95 -2.68
CA VAL A 51 7.23 -3.96 -3.69
C VAL A 51 8.47 -3.26 -4.25
N THR A 52 8.50 -3.04 -5.55
CA THR A 52 9.54 -2.30 -6.28
C THR A 52 9.10 -0.88 -6.61
N LEU A 53 10.07 -0.01 -6.92
CA LEU A 53 9.77 1.35 -7.37
C LEU A 53 8.92 1.36 -8.66
N ALA A 54 9.20 0.45 -9.60
CA ALA A 54 8.44 0.33 -10.85
C ALA A 54 6.98 -0.10 -10.60
N GLU A 55 6.75 -1.05 -9.69
CA GLU A 55 5.39 -1.42 -9.25
C GLU A 55 4.66 -0.21 -8.64
N ILE A 56 5.31 0.57 -7.77
CA ILE A 56 4.71 1.79 -7.18
C ILE A 56 4.37 2.84 -8.24
N GLN A 57 5.27 3.10 -9.19
CA GLN A 57 5.03 4.01 -10.31
C GLN A 57 3.80 3.56 -11.11
N ARG A 58 3.69 2.25 -11.37
CA ARG A 58 2.51 1.69 -12.03
C ARG A 58 1.23 1.90 -11.23
N PHE A 59 1.28 1.84 -9.90
CA PHE A 59 0.11 2.16 -9.07
C PHE A 59 -0.31 3.62 -9.21
N PHE A 60 0.63 4.56 -9.32
CA PHE A 60 0.30 5.97 -9.58
C PHE A 60 -0.29 6.19 -10.97
N GLU A 61 0.14 5.43 -11.99
CA GLU A 61 -0.51 5.43 -13.31
C GLU A 61 -1.97 4.95 -13.23
N HIS A 62 -2.22 3.81 -12.59
CA HIS A 62 -3.58 3.31 -12.35
C HIS A 62 -4.39 4.21 -11.42
N LEU A 63 -3.76 4.95 -10.52
CA LEU A 63 -4.44 5.95 -9.70
C LEU A 63 -5.01 7.07 -10.58
N ARG A 64 -4.21 7.57 -11.53
CA ARG A 64 -4.59 8.60 -12.51
C ARG A 64 -5.60 8.11 -13.53
N GLN A 65 -5.46 6.87 -14.02
CA GLN A 65 -6.33 6.26 -15.03
C GLN A 65 -6.82 4.87 -14.57
N PRO A 66 -7.88 4.81 -13.75
CA PRO A 66 -8.37 3.56 -13.15
C PRO A 66 -8.79 2.49 -14.16
N ASP A 67 -9.22 2.89 -15.36
CA ASP A 67 -9.70 1.98 -16.40
C ASP A 67 -8.58 1.31 -17.22
N LEU A 68 -7.32 1.57 -16.88
CA LEU A 68 -6.20 0.83 -17.47
C LEU A 68 -6.37 -0.68 -17.21
N PRO A 69 -6.05 -1.53 -18.21
CA PRO A 69 -6.13 -2.97 -18.03
C PRO A 69 -5.17 -3.44 -16.93
N THR A 70 -5.56 -4.47 -16.19
CA THR A 70 -4.66 -5.14 -15.23
C THR A 70 -3.48 -5.75 -15.96
N ASP A 71 -2.28 -5.55 -15.42
CA ASP A 71 -1.05 -6.15 -15.94
C ASP A 71 -0.86 -7.59 -15.44
N PHE A 72 -0.31 -8.45 -16.29
CA PHE A 72 0.06 -9.84 -16.00
C PHE A 72 1.41 -10.16 -16.67
N ASP A 73 2.15 -11.13 -16.12
CA ASP A 73 3.43 -11.64 -16.63
C ASP A 73 3.39 -13.12 -17.05
#